data_AF-A0A898CUJ4-F1
#
_entry.id   AF-A0A898CUJ4-F1
#
_cell.length_a   1.000
_cell.length_b   1.000
_cell.length_c   1.000
_cell.angle_alpha   90.00
_cell.angle_beta   90.00
_cell.angle_gamma   90.00
#
_symmetry.space_group_name_H-M   'P 1'
#
loop_
_entity.id
_entity.type
_entity.pdbx_description
1 polymer ?
#
loop_
_entity_poly.entity_id
_entity_poly.type
_entity_poly.pdbx_seq_one_letter_code
_entity_poly.pdbx_strand_id
1 'polypeptide(L)'
;MTTAKKLVELANINSETRVADLTTEETIQLRKVLEENEMLLEGDLRRFNGLNIKRLNEINCHRGKRHRTSLPVRGQRTRTNARCRRGSKKTVTGKKK
;
A
#
# COMPACT_ATOMS: atom_id res chain seq x y z
N MET A 1 -16.77 5.48 -8.26
CA MET A 1 -17.08 5.03 -6.88
C MET A 1 -15.86 4.38 -6.25
N THR A 2 -15.50 4.78 -5.03
CA THR A 2 -14.44 4.15 -4.23
C THR A 2 -14.88 2.76 -3.74
N THR A 3 -13.95 1.87 -3.42
CA THR A 3 -14.25 0.52 -2.92
C THR A 3 -15.09 0.53 -1.65
N ALA A 4 -14.83 1.49 -0.75
CA ALA A 4 -15.61 1.66 0.48
C ALA A 4 -17.10 1.94 0.20
N LYS A 5 -17.43 2.81 -0.76
CA LYS A 5 -18.82 3.11 -1.09
C LYS A 5 -19.55 1.89 -1.65
N LYS A 6 -18.87 1.11 -2.50
CA LYS A 6 -19.42 -0.14 -3.04
C LYS A 6 -19.74 -1.16 -1.95
N LEU A 7 -18.88 -1.30 -0.94
CA LEU A 7 -19.10 -2.23 0.17
C LEU A 7 -20.31 -1.84 1.02
N VAL A 8 -20.49 -0.54 1.27
CA VAL A 8 -21.63 -0.02 2.03
C VAL A 8 -22.94 -0.18 1.27
N GLU A 9 -22.92 0.08 -0.05
CA GLU A 9 -24.05 -0.17 -0.95
C GLU A 9 -24.42 -1.67 -0.96
N LEU A 10 -23.43 -2.57 -1.04
CA LEU A 10 -23.67 -4.02 -1.02
C LEU A 10 -24.18 -4.53 0.33
N ALA A 11 -23.73 -3.93 1.44
CA ALA A 11 -24.19 -4.27 2.78
C ALA A 11 -25.56 -3.66 3.13
N ASN A 12 -26.15 -2.85 2.24
CA ASN A 12 -27.40 -2.11 2.47
C ASN A 12 -27.40 -1.26 3.77
N ILE A 13 -26.25 -0.66 4.11
CA ILE A 13 -26.11 0.22 5.28
C ILE A 13 -26.17 1.67 4.81
N ASN A 14 -26.76 2.56 5.60
CA ASN A 14 -26.74 3.99 5.29
C ASN A 14 -25.30 4.54 5.40
N SER A 15 -24.82 5.20 4.34
CA SER A 15 -23.46 5.74 4.27
C SER A 15 -23.15 6.89 5.24
N GLU A 16 -24.16 7.49 5.84
CA GLU A 16 -23.99 8.59 6.81
C GLU A 16 -23.92 8.13 8.27
N THR A 17 -24.15 6.84 8.53
CA THR A 17 -24.06 6.31 9.89
C THR A 17 -22.63 6.41 10.41
N ARG A 18 -22.49 6.82 11.66
CA ARG A 18 -21.19 6.88 12.32
C ARG A 18 -20.82 5.52 12.86
N VAL A 19 -19.51 5.28 12.99
CA VAL A 19 -18.95 4.02 13.53
C VAL A 19 -19.51 3.66 14.91
N ALA A 20 -19.83 4.66 15.74
CA ALA A 20 -20.37 4.44 17.08
C ALA A 20 -21.82 3.95 17.08
N ASP A 21 -22.58 4.24 16.02
CA ASP A 21 -24.01 3.95 15.93
C ASP A 21 -24.28 2.63 15.17
N LEU A 22 -23.22 1.92 14.74
CA LEU A 22 -23.34 0.64 14.06
C LEU A 22 -23.82 -0.44 15.02
N THR A 23 -24.85 -1.16 14.58
CA THR A 23 -25.34 -2.34 15.27
C THR A 23 -24.41 -3.53 15.04
N THR A 24 -24.42 -4.49 15.96
CA THR A 24 -23.63 -5.72 15.84
C THR A 24 -24.01 -6.51 14.59
N GLU A 25 -25.28 -6.50 14.19
CA GLU A 25 -25.77 -7.18 12.98
C GLU A 25 -25.17 -6.59 11.70
N GLU A 26 -25.14 -5.26 11.59
CA GLU A 26 -24.53 -4.55 10.46
C GLU A 26 -23.02 -4.81 10.38
N THR A 27 -22.32 -4.92 11.52
CA THR A 27 -20.89 -5.27 11.51
C THR A 27 -20.64 -6.68 10.99
N ILE A 28 -21.51 -7.64 11.31
CA ILE A 28 -21.43 -9.01 10.79
C ILE A 28 -21.73 -9.03 9.29
N GLN A 29 -22.72 -8.26 8.82
CA GLN A 29 -23.03 -8.13 7.39
C GLN A 29 -21.85 -7.55 6.61
N LEU A 30 -21.21 -6.48 7.10
CA LEU A 30 -20.02 -5.91 6.48
C LEU A 30 -18.88 -6.93 6.37
N ARG A 31 -18.68 -7.74 7.40
CA ARG A 31 -17.68 -8.81 7.37
C ARG A 31 -18.00 -9.87 6.32
N LYS A 32 -19.26 -10.32 6.22
CA LYS A 32 -19.69 -11.28 5.20
C LYS A 32 -19.47 -10.74 3.79
N VAL A 33 -19.86 -9.50 3.53
CA VAL A 33 -19.65 -8.84 2.24
C VAL A 33 -18.14 -8.72 1.91
N LEU A 34 -17.29 -8.46 2.91
CA LEU A 34 -15.83 -8.45 2.71
C LEU A 34 -15.27 -9.83 2.33
N GLU A 35 -15.77 -10.89 2.95
CA GLU A 35 -15.36 -12.28 2.68
C GLU A 35 -15.87 -12.75 1.29
N GLU A 36 -17.14 -12.46 0.95
CA GLU A 36 -17.76 -12.83 -0.34
C GLU A 36 -17.12 -12.13 -1.55
N ASN A 37 -16.64 -10.88 -1.39
CA ASN A 37 -16.04 -10.13 -2.48
C ASN A 37 -14.56 -10.49 -2.75
N GLU A 38 -13.99 -11.48 -2.05
CA GLU A 38 -12.61 -11.98 -2.21
C GLU A 38 -11.57 -10.87 -2.41
N MET A 39 -11.68 -9.80 -1.62
CA MET A 39 -10.81 -8.64 -1.80
C MET A 39 -9.41 -8.95 -1.27
N LEU A 40 -8.39 -8.62 -2.07
CA LEU A 40 -7.00 -8.63 -1.59
C LEU A 40 -6.83 -7.54 -0.53
N LEU A 41 -6.86 -7.96 0.73
CA LEU A 41 -6.73 -7.08 1.90
C LEU A 41 -5.33 -7.18 2.50
N GLU A 42 -4.98 -6.13 3.23
CA GLU A 42 -3.82 -6.01 4.12
C GLU A 42 -2.63 -6.95 3.80
N GLY A 43 -2.58 -8.12 4.45
CA GLY A 43 -1.50 -9.09 4.35
C GLY A 43 -1.30 -9.62 2.94
N ASP A 44 -2.38 -10.03 2.29
CA ASP A 44 -2.34 -10.60 0.94
C ASP A 44 -1.95 -9.55 -0.10
N LEU A 45 -2.49 -8.34 0.01
CA LEU A 45 -2.10 -7.23 -0.87
C LEU A 45 -0.63 -6.83 -0.66
N ARG A 46 -0.16 -6.81 0.60
CA ARG A 46 1.27 -6.56 0.92
C ARG A 46 2.15 -7.65 0.33
N ARG A 47 1.76 -8.93 0.45
CA ARG A 47 2.48 -10.07 -0.13
C ARG A 47 2.50 -10.00 -1.65
N PHE A 48 1.37 -9.74 -2.29
CA PHE A 48 1.24 -9.59 -3.73
C PHE A 48 2.16 -8.48 -4.26
N ASN A 49 2.16 -7.32 -3.62
CA ASN A 49 3.05 -6.21 -3.99
C ASN A 49 4.53 -6.55 -3.72
N GLY A 50 4.82 -7.25 -2.63
CA GLY A 50 6.17 -7.74 -2.31
C GLY A 50 6.70 -8.70 -3.38
N LEU A 51 5.88 -9.66 -3.82
CA LEU A 51 6.22 -10.60 -4.90
C LEU A 51 6.46 -9.87 -6.22
N ASN A 52 5.64 -8.88 -6.54
CA ASN A 52 5.85 -8.06 -7.75
C ASN A 52 7.19 -7.32 -7.72
N ILE A 53 7.58 -6.75 -6.57
CA ILE A 53 8.89 -6.08 -6.42
C ILE A 53 10.02 -7.11 -6.48
N LYS A 54 9.87 -8.27 -5.85
CA LYS A 54 10.86 -9.36 -5.88
C LYS A 54 11.09 -9.84 -7.31
N ARG A 55 10.03 -10.07 -8.08
CA ARG A 55 10.09 -10.40 -9.51
C ARG A 55 10.88 -9.36 -10.31
N LEU A 56 10.62 -8.06 -10.10
CA LEU A 56 11.36 -6.99 -10.78
C LEU A 56 12.86 -7.00 -10.44
N ASN A 57 13.20 -7.35 -9.19
CA ASN A 57 14.58 -7.47 -8.73
C ASN A 57 15.29 -8.69 -9.32
N GLU A 58 14.61 -9.83 -9.42
CA GLU A 58 15.14 -11.08 -10.00
C GLU A 58 15.43 -10.92 -11.50
N ILE A 59 14.51 -10.30 -12.24
CA ILE A 59 14.69 -9.98 -13.67
C ILE A 59 15.86 -8.99 -13.89
N ASN A 60 16.32 -8.29 -12.85
CA ASN A 60 17.37 -7.26 -12.93
C ASN A 60 17.07 -6.10 -13.91
N CYS A 61 15.79 -5.83 -14.17
CA CYS A 61 15.36 -4.67 -14.95
C CYS A 61 15.74 -3.33 -14.27
N HIS A 62 15.71 -2.22 -15.03
CA HIS A 62 16.02 -0.88 -14.48
C HIS A 62 15.22 -0.57 -13.21
N ARG A 63 13.91 -0.86 -13.21
CA ARG A 63 13.03 -0.65 -12.05
C ARG A 63 13.47 -1.47 -10.83
N GLY A 64 13.86 -2.73 -11.02
CA GLY A 64 14.38 -3.59 -9.96
C GLY A 64 15.68 -3.04 -9.36
N LYS A 65 16.65 -2.65 -10.20
CA LYS A 65 17.90 -2.01 -9.74
C LYS A 65 17.62 -0.75 -8.88
N ARG A 66 16.62 0.04 -9.27
CA ARG A 66 16.18 1.25 -8.53
C ARG A 66 15.45 0.90 -7.23
N HIS A 67 14.63 -0.14 -7.22
CA HIS A 67 14.01 -0.67 -5.99
C HIS A 67 15.07 -1.14 -4.98
N ARG A 68 16.10 -1.87 -5.44
CA ARG A 68 17.23 -2.36 -4.62
C ARG A 68 18.06 -1.23 -4.01
N THR A 69 18.32 -0.17 -4.79
CA THR A 69 19.13 0.99 -4.37
C THR A 69 18.33 2.07 -3.65
N SER A 70 17.05 1.84 -3.34
CA SER A 70 16.14 2.82 -2.72
C SER A 70 16.11 4.16 -3.47
N LEU A 71 16.05 4.10 -4.80
CA LEU A 71 15.91 5.26 -5.68
C LEU A 71 14.51 5.31 -6.32
N PRO A 72 14.03 6.51 -6.70
CA PRO A 72 12.83 6.66 -7.48
C PRO A 72 12.81 5.80 -8.75
N VAL A 73 11.68 5.16 -9.03
CA VAL A 73 11.53 4.14 -10.09
C VAL A 73 10.86 4.65 -11.37
N ARG A 74 10.22 5.82 -11.34
CA ARG A 74 9.44 6.41 -12.44
C ARG A 74 10.19 7.56 -13.15
N GLY A 75 11.50 7.42 -13.39
CA GLY A 75 12.28 8.42 -14.14
C GLY A 75 12.53 9.76 -13.44
N GLN A 76 12.27 9.87 -12.14
CA GLN A 76 12.42 11.12 -11.39
C GLN A 76 13.90 11.48 -11.18
N ARG A 77 14.20 12.79 -11.17
CA ARG A 77 15.55 13.34 -10.89
C ARG A 77 16.00 13.02 -9.47
N THR A 78 17.21 12.50 -9.32
CA THR A 78 17.75 12.06 -8.01
C THR A 78 18.86 12.96 -7.45
N ARG A 79 19.21 14.06 -8.13
CA ARG A 79 20.26 14.98 -7.67
C ARG A 79 19.87 15.76 -6.41
N THR A 80 18.63 16.25 -6.34
CA THR A 80 18.16 17.12 -5.25
C THR A 80 17.07 16.45 -4.40
N ASN A 81 15.85 16.33 -4.92
CA ASN A 81 14.67 15.98 -4.13
C ASN A 81 14.21 14.53 -4.35
N ALA A 82 14.93 13.56 -3.74
CA ALA A 82 14.59 12.13 -3.82
C ALA A 82 14.42 11.46 -2.44
N ARG A 83 14.08 12.27 -1.43
CA ARG A 83 14.15 11.89 0.00
C ARG A 83 13.07 10.91 0.43
N CYS A 84 11.85 11.02 -0.10
CA CYS A 84 10.76 10.09 0.22
C CYS A 84 11.12 8.63 -0.08
N ARG A 85 11.97 8.38 -1.10
CA ARG A 85 12.43 7.03 -1.45
C ARG A 85 13.79 6.66 -0.86
N ARG A 86 14.73 7.62 -0.76
CA ARG A 86 16.09 7.39 -0.22
C ARG A 86 16.15 7.26 1.30
N GLY A 87 15.14 7.76 2.01
CA GLY A 87 15.15 7.85 3.48
C GLY A 87 15.95 9.05 3.99
N SER A 88 16.21 9.08 5.30
CA SER A 88 16.96 10.14 6.00
C SER A 88 18.45 10.18 5.56
N LYS A 89 19.17 11.27 5.89
CA LYS A 89 20.56 11.44 5.42
C LYS A 89 21.36 10.57 6.38
N LYS A 90 21.95 9.51 5.87
CA LYS A 90 22.92 8.74 6.65
C LYS A 90 24.16 9.63 6.79
N THR A 91 24.32 10.24 7.96
CA THR A 91 25.57 10.91 8.32
C THR A 91 26.64 9.83 8.35
N VAL A 92 27.67 9.95 7.52
CA VAL A 92 28.83 9.06 7.63
C VAL A 92 29.64 9.58 8.81
N THR A 93 29.44 8.98 9.98
CA THR A 93 30.28 9.24 11.15
C THR A 93 31.71 8.83 10.79
N GLY A 94 32.65 9.78 10.78
CA GLY A 94 34.08 9.47 10.67
C GLY A 94 34.81 9.80 9.36
N LYS A 95 34.44 10.86 8.62
CA LYS A 95 35.46 11.54 7.81
C LYS A 95 36.21 12.53 8.70
N LYS A 96 37.23 12.05 9.42
CA LYS A 96 38.32 12.93 9.85
C LYS A 96 38.95 13.51 8.58
N LYS A 97 39.18 14.82 8.62
CA LYS A 97 39.85 15.58 7.56
C LYS A 97 41.26 15.05 7.35
#